data_AF-A0A9Q8SUE9-F1
#
_entry.id   AF-A0A9Q8SUE9-F1
#
_cell.length_a   1.000
_cell.length_b   1.000
_cell.length_c   1.000
_cell.angle_alpha   90.00
_cell.angle_beta   90.00
_cell.angle_gamma   90.00
#
_symmetry.space_group_name_H-M   'P 1'
#
loop_
_entity.id
_entity.type
_entity.pdbx_description
1 polymer ?
#
loop_
_entity_poly.entity_id
_entity_poly.type
_entity_poly.pdbx_seq_one_letter_code
_entity_poly.pdbx_strand_id
1 'polypeptide(L)'
;MQFSTAVITAIAMALTVTAAPGTAAPVKRTLDTLTYADAQNVCGQNLSVSCCNQVSADTNVNDNSGSGILSGILGGVLGNGGLKLLDGCSSLGAGIANDLLNSKCKQSVACCKSDGNTPYAGIATRTLPRILRGAARAEVGTSKNPVAKDSRVDLSGEEHAYLLTIDSLDPETDYETIWRLTSSYQLSDFANNLIYTLTFPNFVIPLHGAEVVWRSDGGKVVHKAVDRVEKTEHYNMAWWYYGPSDQRCRDAVERINQLHAGLARQYPGRFSHNEDYVYTLTFSAVLMHRLRIRLGLSGFTEKQQIAAHHFWRDMGPLFKVEGKGTVKDYPGDFDGCIAFCEAYESTPREYNEKSRYIGLSIFNLFAYRYFPPGLRWFGMAFPRALSLPTTLSAFRIEPANPLLAAIIIFIVRTVFLVTEILLPDPKIPFFERLETLPEMEAQKRKEEIRALDKSYEQFIMSQLSGPGCPFSAKMQ
;
A
#
# COMPACT_ATOMS: atom_id res chain seq x y z
N MET A 1 -37.66 36.03 -28.79
CA MET A 1 -36.83 36.16 -30.01
C MET A 1 -36.02 34.88 -30.15
N GLN A 2 -36.11 34.21 -31.29
CA GLN A 2 -35.33 33.02 -31.60
C GLN A 2 -34.07 33.43 -32.37
N PHE A 3 -32.96 32.72 -32.18
CA PHE A 3 -31.93 32.56 -33.21
C PHE A 3 -31.44 31.11 -33.21
N SER A 4 -31.28 30.56 -34.42
CA SER A 4 -31.22 29.12 -34.64
C SER A 4 -29.80 28.59 -34.80
N THR A 5 -29.60 27.37 -34.32
CA THR A 5 -28.78 26.28 -34.91
C THR A 5 -27.60 26.63 -35.84
N ALA A 6 -26.41 26.14 -35.46
CA ALA A 6 -25.45 25.56 -36.41
C ALA A 6 -25.03 24.17 -35.92
N VAL A 7 -25.07 23.17 -36.80
CA VAL A 7 -24.79 21.75 -36.52
C VAL A 7 -23.56 21.32 -37.30
N ILE A 8 -22.45 20.99 -36.60
CA ILE A 8 -21.26 20.25 -37.09
C ILE A 8 -20.61 19.60 -35.84
N THR A 9 -20.12 18.36 -35.77
CA THR A 9 -20.44 17.07 -36.42
C THR A 9 -19.95 15.96 -35.44
N ALA A 10 -20.55 14.77 -35.43
CA ALA A 10 -20.18 13.70 -34.50
C ALA A 10 -18.82 13.04 -34.80
N ILE A 11 -18.06 12.74 -33.74
CA ILE A 11 -17.21 11.54 -33.67
C ILE A 11 -17.51 10.83 -32.34
N ALA A 12 -18.37 9.82 -32.39
CA ALA A 12 -18.47 8.84 -31.33
C ALA A 12 -17.44 7.74 -31.60
N MET A 13 -16.37 7.68 -30.80
CA MET A 13 -15.53 6.47 -30.76
C MET A 13 -16.16 5.44 -29.83
N ALA A 14 -17.06 4.64 -30.40
CA ALA A 14 -17.45 3.38 -29.81
C ALA A 14 -16.26 2.39 -29.93
N LEU A 15 -15.54 2.15 -28.84
CA LEU A 15 -14.64 0.99 -28.75
C LEU A 15 -15.47 -0.24 -28.40
N THR A 16 -16.11 -0.81 -29.43
CA THR A 16 -16.72 -2.14 -29.34
C THR A 16 -15.61 -3.19 -29.21
N VAL A 17 -15.32 -3.61 -27.97
CA VAL A 17 -14.51 -4.81 -27.74
C VAL A 17 -15.40 -6.03 -28.06
N THR A 18 -15.34 -6.48 -29.31
CA THR A 18 -15.94 -7.75 -29.71
C THR A 18 -15.22 -8.90 -29.01
N ALA A 19 -15.85 -9.47 -27.99
CA ALA A 19 -15.39 -10.71 -27.39
C ALA A 19 -15.47 -11.85 -28.42
N ALA A 20 -14.32 -12.39 -28.80
CA ALA A 20 -14.23 -13.66 -29.53
C ALA A 20 -13.97 -14.80 -28.53
N PRO A 21 -14.68 -15.93 -28.61
CA PRO A 21 -14.52 -17.03 -27.66
C PRO A 21 -13.26 -17.84 -27.98
N GLY A 22 -12.45 -18.13 -26.96
CA GLY A 22 -11.20 -18.88 -27.13
C GLY A 22 -10.64 -19.36 -25.80
N THR A 23 -11.02 -20.57 -25.40
CA THR A 23 -10.47 -21.25 -24.21
C THR A 23 -8.99 -21.56 -24.39
N ALA A 24 -8.12 -20.87 -23.67
CA ALA A 24 -6.75 -21.32 -23.42
C ALA A 24 -6.29 -20.80 -22.04
N ALA A 25 -5.88 -21.70 -21.16
CA ALA A 25 -5.29 -21.32 -19.88
C ALA A 25 -3.93 -20.62 -20.09
N PRO A 26 -3.53 -19.67 -19.23
CA PRO A 26 -2.21 -19.05 -19.33
C PRO A 26 -1.12 -20.10 -19.08
N VAL A 27 -0.34 -20.40 -20.12
CA VAL A 27 0.78 -21.36 -20.03
C VAL A 27 1.90 -20.74 -19.18
N LYS A 28 2.17 -21.33 -18.00
CA LYS A 28 3.33 -20.97 -17.14
C LYS A 28 4.62 -21.02 -17.99
N ARG A 29 5.27 -19.87 -18.22
CA ARG A 29 6.59 -19.80 -18.87
C ARG A 29 7.69 -19.73 -17.82
N THR A 30 8.37 -20.84 -17.55
CA THR A 30 9.58 -20.84 -16.73
C THR A 30 10.78 -20.39 -17.57
N LEU A 31 11.86 -19.90 -16.93
CA LEU A 31 13.09 -19.48 -17.64
C LEU A 31 13.73 -20.60 -18.48
N ASP A 32 13.39 -21.86 -18.17
CA ASP A 32 13.79 -23.07 -18.89
C ASP A 32 13.13 -23.20 -20.27
N THR A 33 12.15 -22.34 -20.59
CA THR A 33 11.38 -22.34 -21.84
C THR A 33 11.56 -21.07 -22.67
N LEU A 34 12.36 -20.10 -22.19
CA LEU A 34 12.47 -18.77 -22.77
C LEU A 34 13.62 -18.71 -23.79
N THR A 35 13.33 -18.26 -25.02
CA THR A 35 14.36 -18.06 -26.06
C THR A 35 15.06 -16.71 -25.93
N TYR A 36 16.18 -16.53 -26.62
CA TYR A 36 16.80 -15.21 -26.79
C TYR A 36 15.83 -14.19 -27.39
N ALA A 37 15.05 -14.58 -28.41
CA ALA A 37 14.06 -13.70 -29.03
C ALA A 37 12.93 -13.28 -28.06
N ASP A 38 12.44 -14.19 -27.21
CA ASP A 38 11.47 -13.85 -26.17
C ASP A 38 12.05 -12.81 -25.18
N ALA A 39 13.27 -13.02 -24.71
CA ALA A 39 13.95 -12.08 -23.81
C ALA A 39 14.20 -10.72 -24.47
N GLN A 40 14.58 -10.72 -25.75
CA GLN A 40 14.83 -9.51 -26.52
C GLN A 40 13.52 -8.72 -26.78
N ASN A 41 12.40 -9.40 -26.96
CA ASN A 41 11.08 -8.78 -27.04
C ASN A 41 10.67 -8.12 -25.70
N VAL A 42 11.03 -8.73 -24.56
CA VAL A 42 10.81 -8.13 -23.23
C VAL A 42 11.73 -6.92 -22.98
N CYS A 43 13.00 -6.98 -23.40
CA CYS A 43 13.92 -5.84 -23.29
C CYS A 43 13.59 -4.67 -24.24
N GLY A 44 12.85 -4.93 -25.33
CA GLY A 44 12.52 -3.94 -26.35
C GLY A 44 13.69 -3.60 -27.28
N GLN A 45 13.45 -2.75 -28.29
CA GLN A 45 14.39 -2.53 -29.40
C GLN A 45 15.63 -1.69 -29.05
N ASN A 46 15.64 -0.99 -27.92
CA ASN A 46 16.72 -0.07 -27.50
C ASN A 46 17.66 -0.66 -26.44
N LEU A 47 17.45 -1.91 -26.02
CA LEU A 47 18.24 -2.62 -25.02
C LEU A 47 18.62 -4.01 -25.56
N SER A 48 19.72 -4.56 -25.09
CA SER A 48 20.26 -5.87 -25.48
C SER A 48 20.24 -6.83 -24.28
N VAL A 49 19.91 -8.10 -24.53
CA VAL A 49 19.94 -9.13 -23.48
C VAL A 49 21.40 -9.45 -23.14
N SER A 50 21.77 -9.31 -21.87
CA SER A 50 23.15 -9.49 -21.39
C SER A 50 23.22 -10.44 -20.20
N CYS A 51 24.34 -11.16 -20.09
CA CYS A 51 24.64 -12.11 -19.02
C CYS A 51 25.61 -11.49 -18.01
N CYS A 52 25.17 -11.34 -16.76
CA CYS A 52 25.92 -10.64 -15.71
C CYS A 52 26.54 -11.61 -14.71
N ASN A 53 27.85 -11.50 -14.51
CA ASN A 53 28.63 -12.44 -13.71
C ASN A 53 28.51 -12.22 -12.20
N GLN A 54 28.26 -11.00 -11.73
CA GLN A 54 28.12 -10.72 -10.30
C GLN A 54 26.95 -9.78 -9.97
N VAL A 55 26.47 -9.95 -8.74
CA VAL A 55 25.52 -9.05 -8.08
C VAL A 55 26.34 -8.19 -7.13
N SER A 56 26.61 -6.94 -7.51
CA SER A 56 27.36 -6.03 -6.62
C SER A 56 26.45 -5.55 -5.50
N ALA A 57 26.79 -5.98 -4.29
CA ALA A 57 26.09 -5.64 -3.06
C ALA A 57 26.75 -4.41 -2.41
N ASP A 58 26.76 -3.28 -3.12
CA ASP A 58 27.16 -2.00 -2.52
C ASP A 58 26.40 -0.82 -3.12
N THR A 59 25.66 -0.13 -2.26
CA THR A 59 25.13 1.23 -2.51
C THR A 59 25.47 2.16 -1.34
N ASN A 60 26.68 2.01 -0.77
CA ASN A 60 27.31 3.03 0.08
C ASN A 60 27.93 4.15 -0.78
N VAL A 61 27.14 4.79 -1.63
CA VAL A 61 27.57 5.92 -2.46
C VAL A 61 26.82 7.18 -2.02
N ASN A 62 27.49 7.98 -1.17
CA ASN A 62 27.05 9.29 -0.68
C ASN A 62 27.24 10.41 -1.74
N ASP A 63 27.06 10.12 -3.02
CA ASP A 63 27.15 11.12 -4.09
C ASP A 63 25.76 11.61 -4.52
N ASN A 64 25.53 12.91 -4.34
CA ASN A 64 24.33 13.64 -4.77
C ASN A 64 24.30 13.87 -6.29
N SER A 65 24.53 12.80 -7.07
CA SER A 65 24.87 12.85 -8.50
C SER A 65 24.08 11.81 -9.32
N GLY A 66 22.78 11.67 -9.04
CA GLY A 66 21.93 10.61 -9.62
C GLY A 66 20.48 11.04 -9.86
N SER A 67 20.26 12.23 -10.43
CA SER A 67 18.92 12.78 -10.67
C SER A 67 18.14 11.97 -11.72
N GLY A 68 17.18 11.16 -11.27
CA GLY A 68 16.22 10.47 -12.15
C GLY A 68 14.85 10.37 -11.49
N ILE A 69 13.81 10.79 -12.22
CA ILE A 69 12.39 10.81 -11.77
C ILE A 69 11.93 9.44 -11.25
N LEU A 70 12.44 8.37 -11.87
CA LEU A 70 12.15 6.99 -11.47
C LEU A 70 12.83 6.58 -10.15
N SER A 71 13.99 7.15 -9.79
CA SER A 71 14.73 6.75 -8.58
C SER A 71 13.97 7.10 -7.29
N GLY A 72 13.35 8.28 -7.22
CA GLY A 72 12.53 8.68 -6.06
C GLY A 72 11.24 7.85 -5.93
N ILE A 73 10.57 7.56 -7.06
CA ILE A 73 9.31 6.80 -7.07
C ILE A 73 9.58 5.31 -6.79
N LEU A 74 10.57 4.71 -7.46
CA LEU A 74 10.95 3.30 -7.25
C LEU A 74 11.64 3.09 -5.90
N GLY A 75 12.51 4.01 -5.45
CA GLY A 75 13.15 3.93 -4.13
C GLY A 75 12.16 4.03 -2.97
N GLY A 76 11.09 4.82 -3.12
CA GLY A 76 9.97 4.81 -2.18
C GLY A 76 9.19 3.47 -2.23
N VAL A 77 8.77 3.05 -3.42
CA VAL A 77 7.92 1.87 -3.63
C VAL A 77 8.60 0.54 -3.23
N LEU A 78 9.87 0.35 -3.59
CA LEU A 78 10.64 -0.88 -3.34
C LEU A 78 11.20 -0.99 -1.91
N GLY A 79 11.14 0.10 -1.13
CA GLY A 79 11.80 0.21 0.18
C GLY A 79 13.33 0.10 0.08
N ASN A 80 14.00 -0.10 1.21
CA ASN A 80 15.47 -0.26 1.28
C ASN A 80 16.01 -1.56 0.61
N GLY A 81 15.18 -2.30 -0.14
CA GLY A 81 15.62 -3.32 -1.07
C GLY A 81 16.18 -2.68 -2.35
N GLY A 82 17.37 -2.09 -2.25
CA GLY A 82 17.95 -1.26 -3.30
C GLY A 82 18.09 -1.94 -4.68
N LEU A 83 18.09 -1.12 -5.74
CA LEU A 83 18.53 -1.55 -7.07
C LEU A 83 19.95 -2.13 -6.94
N LYS A 84 20.08 -3.43 -7.22
CA LYS A 84 21.38 -4.09 -7.28
C LYS A 84 22.02 -3.78 -8.64
N LEU A 85 23.12 -3.04 -8.61
CA LEU A 85 24.01 -2.90 -9.76
C LEU A 85 24.57 -4.29 -10.09
N LEU A 86 24.40 -4.71 -11.35
CA LEU A 86 24.92 -5.96 -11.87
C LEU A 86 26.22 -5.67 -12.59
N ASP A 87 27.32 -6.28 -12.12
CA ASP A 87 28.65 -6.06 -12.66
C ASP A 87 29.11 -7.24 -13.54
N GLY A 88 29.99 -6.93 -14.49
CA GLY A 88 30.54 -7.90 -15.43
C GLY A 88 29.49 -8.48 -16.36
N CYS A 89 28.60 -7.64 -16.90
CA CYS A 89 27.63 -8.00 -17.93
C CYS A 89 28.27 -8.09 -19.32
N SER A 90 28.13 -9.23 -19.99
CA SER A 90 28.52 -9.43 -21.39
C SER A 90 27.27 -9.52 -22.27
N SER A 91 27.22 -8.76 -23.36
CA SER A 91 26.12 -8.81 -24.31
C SER A 91 26.14 -10.10 -25.13
N LEU A 92 24.96 -10.63 -25.38
CA LEU A 92 24.75 -11.74 -26.32
C LEU A 92 24.52 -11.15 -27.71
N GLY A 93 25.35 -11.51 -28.69
CA GLY A 93 25.26 -10.97 -30.05
C GLY A 93 23.98 -11.40 -30.78
N ALA A 94 23.49 -10.57 -31.71
CA ALA A 94 22.18 -10.71 -32.36
C ALA A 94 21.98 -11.96 -33.28
N GLY A 95 22.89 -12.94 -33.26
CA GLY A 95 22.87 -14.14 -34.12
C GLY A 95 22.20 -15.38 -33.53
N ILE A 96 21.58 -15.30 -32.35
CA ILE A 96 21.14 -16.46 -31.53
C ILE A 96 19.64 -16.48 -31.20
N ALA A 97 18.80 -15.90 -32.09
CA ALA A 97 17.37 -15.69 -31.87
C ALA A 97 16.58 -16.89 -31.31
N ASN A 98 16.87 -18.12 -31.77
CA ASN A 98 16.11 -19.32 -31.42
C ASN A 98 16.74 -20.16 -30.29
N ASP A 99 17.91 -19.79 -29.76
CA ASP A 99 18.55 -20.56 -28.71
C ASP A 99 17.88 -20.30 -27.34
N LEU A 100 17.72 -21.36 -26.56
CA LEU A 100 17.22 -21.28 -25.18
C LEU A 100 18.17 -20.42 -24.34
N LEU A 101 17.64 -19.46 -23.59
CA LEU A 101 18.45 -18.48 -22.86
C LEU A 101 19.38 -19.15 -21.83
N ASN A 102 18.89 -20.16 -21.13
CA ASN A 102 19.64 -21.00 -20.17
C ASN A 102 20.78 -21.84 -20.83
N SER A 103 20.79 -21.99 -22.16
CA SER A 103 21.88 -22.67 -22.87
C SER A 103 23.12 -21.78 -23.07
N LYS A 104 22.95 -20.45 -23.07
CA LYS A 104 24.02 -19.45 -23.25
C LYS A 104 24.34 -18.69 -21.97
N CYS A 105 23.33 -18.41 -21.17
CA CYS A 105 23.43 -17.68 -19.92
C CYS A 105 23.29 -18.64 -18.74
N LYS A 106 24.38 -18.86 -17.98
CA LYS A 106 24.34 -19.65 -16.73
C LYS A 106 24.26 -18.78 -15.48
N GLN A 107 24.28 -17.46 -15.66
CA GLN A 107 24.23 -16.43 -14.63
C GLN A 107 22.94 -15.60 -14.76
N SER A 108 22.87 -14.46 -14.08
CA SER A 108 21.71 -13.55 -14.14
C SER A 108 21.59 -12.89 -15.51
N VAL A 109 20.35 -12.72 -15.99
CA VAL A 109 20.06 -12.00 -17.24
C VAL A 109 19.54 -10.60 -16.94
N ALA A 110 20.02 -9.61 -17.69
CA ALA A 110 19.57 -8.23 -17.62
C ALA A 110 19.42 -7.59 -19.02
N CYS A 111 18.63 -6.51 -19.10
CA CYS A 111 18.50 -5.67 -20.29
C CYS A 111 19.48 -4.50 -20.23
N CYS A 112 20.57 -4.54 -21.01
CA CYS A 112 21.61 -3.51 -21.01
C CYS A 112 21.57 -2.67 -22.28
N LYS A 113 21.77 -1.35 -22.18
CA LYS A 113 21.91 -0.49 -23.36
C LYS A 113 23.14 -0.93 -24.17
N SER A 114 23.03 -0.94 -25.49
CA SER A 114 24.07 -1.37 -26.44
C SER A 114 25.40 -0.58 -26.36
N ASP A 115 25.41 0.52 -25.61
CA ASP A 115 26.42 1.58 -25.64
C ASP A 115 27.38 1.53 -24.43
N GLY A 116 27.38 0.42 -23.67
CA GLY A 116 28.34 0.16 -22.59
C GLY A 116 27.93 0.63 -21.19
N ASN A 117 28.11 -0.26 -20.21
CA ASN A 117 28.26 -0.02 -18.76
C ASN A 117 27.25 0.89 -18.02
N THR A 118 26.02 1.06 -18.51
CA THR A 118 24.91 1.57 -17.68
C THR A 118 23.76 0.55 -17.62
N PRO A 119 23.61 -0.20 -16.51
CA PRO A 119 22.54 -1.18 -16.37
C PRO A 119 21.19 -0.49 -16.07
N TYR A 120 20.18 -0.82 -16.87
CA TYR A 120 18.79 -0.56 -16.53
C TYR A 120 18.17 -1.85 -15.99
N ALA A 121 17.67 -1.82 -14.75
CA ALA A 121 17.29 -3.03 -14.03
C ALA A 121 15.95 -3.63 -14.52
N GLY A 122 16.03 -4.54 -15.48
CA GLY A 122 15.09 -5.65 -15.63
C GLY A 122 15.77 -6.93 -15.17
N ILE A 123 15.34 -7.50 -14.04
CA ILE A 123 16.03 -8.64 -13.41
C ILE A 123 15.26 -9.93 -13.72
N ALA A 124 15.88 -10.85 -14.46
CA ALA A 124 15.46 -12.25 -14.47
C ALA A 124 16.39 -13.04 -13.54
N THR A 125 15.92 -13.32 -12.32
CA THR A 125 16.62 -14.22 -11.38
C THR A 125 15.96 -15.57 -11.37
N ARG A 126 16.76 -16.64 -11.46
CA ARG A 126 16.32 -17.97 -11.04
C ARG A 126 17.43 -18.65 -10.25
N THR A 127 17.07 -19.23 -9.12
CA THR A 127 17.91 -20.19 -8.40
C THR A 127 17.19 -21.53 -8.42
N LEU A 128 17.91 -22.61 -8.74
CA LEU A 128 17.40 -23.98 -8.67
C LEU A 128 18.26 -24.78 -7.68
N PRO A 129 17.70 -25.30 -6.58
CA PRO A 129 18.32 -26.38 -5.82
C PRO A 129 18.02 -27.71 -6.50
N ARG A 130 19.07 -28.47 -6.80
CA ARG A 130 18.99 -29.84 -7.31
C ARG A 130 19.00 -30.80 -6.12
N ILE A 131 17.87 -31.45 -5.79
CA ILE A 131 17.83 -32.48 -4.73
C ILE A 131 17.30 -33.81 -5.29
N LEU A 132 17.86 -34.89 -4.75
CA LEU A 132 17.81 -36.26 -5.25
C LEU A 132 16.49 -36.97 -4.92
N ARG A 133 16.17 -37.99 -5.73
CA ARG A 133 15.11 -38.97 -5.42
C ARG A 133 15.48 -39.75 -4.15
N GLY A 134 14.57 -39.79 -3.18
CA GLY A 134 14.60 -40.72 -2.05
C GLY A 134 13.18 -41.16 -1.72
N ALA A 135 12.86 -42.43 -1.95
CA ALA A 135 11.56 -42.99 -1.61
C ALA A 135 11.60 -43.57 -0.18
N ALA A 136 10.63 -43.21 0.65
CA ALA A 136 10.34 -43.87 1.92
C ALA A 136 8.81 -43.92 2.14
N ARG A 137 8.33 -44.95 2.84
CA ARG A 137 6.93 -45.36 2.86
C ARG A 137 6.44 -45.54 4.29
N ALA A 138 5.29 -44.92 4.58
CA ALA A 138 4.35 -45.17 5.69
C ALA A 138 4.86 -45.10 7.14
N GLU A 139 4.09 -44.42 8.01
CA GLU A 139 3.35 -45.11 9.08
C GLU A 139 2.21 -44.23 9.64
N VAL A 140 1.25 -44.86 10.33
CA VAL A 140 0.06 -44.23 10.91
C VAL A 140 0.19 -44.21 12.44
N GLY A 141 -0.05 -43.05 13.08
CA GLY A 141 0.07 -42.89 14.53
C GLY A 141 -0.93 -41.87 15.10
N THR A 142 -1.43 -42.11 16.31
CA THR A 142 -2.67 -41.52 16.84
C THR A 142 -2.51 -40.25 17.71
N SER A 143 -3.38 -39.27 17.47
CA SER A 143 -4.07 -38.35 18.42
C SER A 143 -3.42 -37.98 19.77
N LYS A 144 -3.23 -36.67 20.02
CA LYS A 144 -3.55 -35.97 21.29
C LYS A 144 -3.50 -34.42 21.17
N ASN A 145 -4.58 -33.77 21.62
CA ASN A 145 -4.80 -32.35 21.98
C ASN A 145 -4.32 -31.20 21.07
N PRO A 146 -5.19 -30.21 20.74
CA PRO A 146 -4.81 -29.03 19.96
C PRO A 146 -4.13 -27.96 20.83
N VAL A 147 -2.83 -27.79 20.66
CA VAL A 147 -2.16 -26.51 20.94
C VAL A 147 -2.47 -25.56 19.78
N ALA A 148 -2.72 -24.28 20.08
CA ALA A 148 -2.98 -23.26 19.06
C ALA A 148 -1.84 -23.26 18.01
N LYS A 149 -2.20 -23.55 16.76
CA LYS A 149 -1.23 -23.78 15.68
C LYS A 149 -0.70 -22.42 15.21
N ASP A 150 0.57 -22.13 15.47
CA ASP A 150 1.27 -20.99 14.85
C ASP A 150 1.30 -21.21 13.33
N SER A 151 0.30 -20.69 12.63
CA SER A 151 0.04 -20.91 11.21
C SER A 151 0.97 -20.07 10.34
N ARG A 152 2.28 -20.32 10.48
CA ARG A 152 3.27 -19.88 9.49
C ARG A 152 3.01 -20.65 8.20
N VAL A 153 2.39 -19.98 7.25
CA VAL A 153 2.26 -20.46 5.88
C VAL A 153 3.65 -20.47 5.27
N ASP A 154 4.17 -21.66 4.95
CA ASP A 154 5.44 -21.80 4.25
C ASP A 154 5.27 -21.43 2.77
N LEU A 155 5.68 -20.21 2.42
CA LEU A 155 5.70 -19.71 1.05
C LEU A 155 7.00 -20.06 0.29
N SER A 156 7.76 -21.06 0.74
CA SER A 156 8.99 -21.48 0.07
C SER A 156 8.75 -22.40 -1.14
N GLY A 157 8.69 -21.83 -2.35
CA GLY A 157 8.86 -22.63 -3.57
C GLY A 157 8.37 -22.05 -4.88
N GLU A 158 7.27 -21.28 -4.89
CA GLU A 158 6.63 -20.78 -6.12
C GLU A 158 6.46 -19.26 -6.12
N GLU A 159 6.47 -18.67 -7.32
CA GLU A 159 5.97 -17.31 -7.57
C GLU A 159 4.42 -17.33 -7.45
N HIS A 160 3.83 -16.28 -6.87
CA HIS A 160 2.39 -16.14 -6.61
C HIS A 160 1.78 -17.17 -5.62
N ALA A 161 2.61 -17.70 -4.72
CA ALA A 161 2.24 -18.72 -3.73
C ALA A 161 1.12 -18.28 -2.77
N TYR A 162 1.00 -16.98 -2.46
CA TYR A 162 -0.07 -16.52 -1.55
C TYR A 162 -1.47 -16.60 -2.18
N LEU A 163 -1.62 -16.37 -3.48
CA LEU A 163 -2.91 -16.51 -4.18
C LEU A 163 -3.35 -17.98 -4.23
N LEU A 164 -2.43 -18.87 -4.60
CA LEU A 164 -2.67 -20.31 -4.57
C LEU A 164 -3.03 -20.81 -3.16
N THR A 165 -2.44 -20.21 -2.12
CA THR A 165 -2.82 -20.49 -0.73
C THR A 165 -4.24 -20.00 -0.44
N ILE A 166 -4.59 -18.75 -0.77
CA ILE A 166 -5.95 -18.20 -0.57
C ILE A 166 -7.01 -19.04 -1.28
N ASP A 167 -6.74 -19.52 -2.50
CA ASP A 167 -7.66 -20.37 -3.24
C ASP A 167 -7.94 -21.72 -2.54
N SER A 168 -6.98 -22.22 -1.75
CA SER A 168 -7.13 -23.47 -0.97
C SER A 168 -7.89 -23.32 0.37
N LEU A 169 -8.05 -22.10 0.86
CA LEU A 169 -8.65 -21.79 2.18
C LEU A 169 -10.17 -21.55 2.10
N ASP A 170 -10.88 -21.82 3.18
CA ASP A 170 -12.33 -21.54 3.29
C ASP A 170 -12.55 -20.11 3.84
N PRO A 171 -13.22 -19.20 3.12
CA PRO A 171 -13.42 -17.83 3.60
C PRO A 171 -14.32 -17.71 4.84
N GLU A 172 -15.12 -18.72 5.18
CA GLU A 172 -15.97 -18.70 6.38
C GLU A 172 -15.17 -19.04 7.65
N THR A 173 -14.18 -19.94 7.56
CA THR A 173 -13.40 -20.43 8.72
C THR A 173 -11.95 -19.94 8.77
N ASP A 174 -11.32 -19.71 7.63
CA ASP A 174 -9.90 -19.32 7.52
C ASP A 174 -9.73 -17.81 7.23
N TYR A 175 -10.77 -17.00 7.44
CA TYR A 175 -10.80 -15.57 7.12
C TYR A 175 -9.62 -14.78 7.71
N GLU A 176 -9.16 -15.09 8.93
CA GLU A 176 -7.98 -14.45 9.52
C GLU A 176 -6.70 -14.73 8.72
N THR A 177 -6.55 -15.94 8.18
CA THR A 177 -5.40 -16.33 7.36
C THR A 177 -5.49 -15.68 5.98
N ILE A 178 -6.68 -15.67 5.35
CA ILE A 178 -6.91 -15.00 4.06
C ILE A 178 -6.67 -13.49 4.17
N TRP A 179 -7.11 -12.85 5.26
CA TRP A 179 -6.87 -11.43 5.50
C TRP A 179 -5.39 -11.14 5.80
N ARG A 180 -4.72 -11.97 6.61
CA ARG A 180 -3.26 -11.89 6.84
C ARG A 180 -2.49 -11.92 5.52
N LEU A 181 -2.79 -12.89 4.65
CA LEU A 181 -2.16 -13.03 3.32
C LEU A 181 -2.45 -11.82 2.42
N THR A 182 -3.72 -11.40 2.36
CA THR A 182 -4.18 -10.24 1.55
C THR A 182 -3.55 -8.91 2.00
N SER A 183 -3.39 -8.68 3.30
CA SER A 183 -3.11 -7.34 3.85
C SER A 183 -1.72 -7.16 4.49
N SER A 184 -0.91 -8.20 4.67
CA SER A 184 0.38 -8.08 5.41
C SER A 184 1.65 -8.22 4.57
N TYR A 185 1.54 -8.76 3.35
CA TYR A 185 2.71 -9.15 2.55
C TYR A 185 3.20 -8.06 1.59
N GLN A 186 2.31 -7.42 0.83
CA GLN A 186 2.65 -6.39 -0.17
C GLN A 186 2.84 -4.97 0.42
N LEU A 187 3.12 -4.86 1.71
CA LEU A 187 3.28 -3.59 2.40
C LEU A 187 4.73 -3.06 2.32
N SER A 188 4.86 -1.73 2.29
CA SER A 188 6.12 -0.99 2.41
C SER A 188 5.87 0.35 3.10
N ASP A 189 6.92 1.02 3.59
CA ASP A 189 6.80 2.34 4.24
C ASP A 189 6.08 3.36 3.36
N PHE A 190 6.39 3.42 2.06
CA PHE A 190 5.74 4.33 1.11
C PHE A 190 4.27 3.96 0.88
N ALA A 191 3.97 2.67 0.66
CA ALA A 191 2.62 2.20 0.40
C ALA A 191 1.72 2.43 1.62
N ASN A 192 2.20 2.07 2.81
CA ASN A 192 1.50 2.29 4.06
C ASN A 192 1.23 3.78 4.29
N ASN A 193 2.24 4.65 4.13
CA ASN A 193 2.07 6.07 4.38
C ASN A 193 1.13 6.74 3.36
N LEU A 194 1.15 6.29 2.10
CA LEU A 194 0.15 6.71 1.10
C LEU A 194 -1.25 6.28 1.55
N ILE A 195 -1.45 5.01 1.93
CA ILE A 195 -2.74 4.49 2.41
C ILE A 195 -3.21 5.22 3.67
N TYR A 196 -2.33 5.49 4.64
CA TYR A 196 -2.60 6.34 5.80
C TYR A 196 -3.09 7.73 5.37
N THR A 197 -2.41 8.33 4.39
CA THR A 197 -2.73 9.67 3.86
C THR A 197 -4.09 9.71 3.16
N LEU A 198 -4.53 8.61 2.54
CA LEU A 198 -5.86 8.48 1.91
C LEU A 198 -6.96 8.06 2.88
N THR A 199 -6.64 7.41 4.01
CA THR A 199 -7.59 6.86 4.98
C THR A 199 -7.91 7.82 6.12
N PHE A 200 -6.88 8.29 6.82
CA PHE A 200 -7.03 8.98 8.08
C PHE A 200 -7.85 10.28 7.99
N PRO A 201 -7.75 11.10 6.92
CA PRO A 201 -8.65 12.22 6.69
C PRO A 201 -10.14 11.88 6.81
N ASN A 202 -10.58 10.71 6.33
CA ASN A 202 -12.01 10.36 6.36
C ASN A 202 -12.52 10.15 7.79
N PHE A 203 -11.67 9.64 8.68
CA PHE A 203 -12.00 9.38 10.10
C PHE A 203 -12.04 10.65 10.96
N VAL A 204 -11.60 11.80 10.44
CA VAL A 204 -11.61 13.10 11.13
C VAL A 204 -12.47 14.15 10.41
N ILE A 205 -13.35 13.71 9.51
CA ILE A 205 -14.42 14.56 8.96
C ILE A 205 -15.37 15.07 10.05
N PRO A 206 -15.83 14.26 11.02
CA PRO A 206 -16.73 14.76 12.06
C PRO A 206 -16.03 15.80 12.96
N LEU A 207 -16.79 16.82 13.37
CA LEU A 207 -16.33 17.91 14.26
C LEU A 207 -15.63 17.37 15.52
N HIS A 208 -16.26 16.37 16.18
CA HIS A 208 -15.74 15.73 17.39
C HIS A 208 -14.44 14.96 17.17
N GLY A 209 -14.30 14.25 16.04
CA GLY A 209 -13.05 13.56 15.70
C GLY A 209 -11.89 14.54 15.43
N ALA A 210 -12.17 15.62 14.70
CA ALA A 210 -11.20 16.65 14.40
C ALA A 210 -10.71 17.42 15.63
N GLU A 211 -11.59 17.72 16.59
CA GLU A 211 -11.21 18.40 17.83
C GLU A 211 -10.14 17.63 18.62
N VAL A 212 -10.30 16.31 18.78
CA VAL A 212 -9.38 15.48 19.58
C VAL A 212 -8.01 15.31 18.90
N VAL A 213 -8.00 15.37 17.57
CA VAL A 213 -6.79 15.21 16.75
C VAL A 213 -6.02 16.52 16.59
N TRP A 214 -6.71 17.63 16.30
CA TRP A 214 -6.11 18.96 16.14
C TRP A 214 -5.82 19.65 17.47
N ARG A 215 -6.68 19.46 18.48
CA ARG A 215 -6.55 20.05 19.83
C ARG A 215 -6.50 21.59 19.76
N SER A 216 -5.73 22.20 20.66
CA SER A 216 -5.47 23.65 20.71
C SER A 216 -4.23 24.08 19.93
N ASP A 217 -3.30 23.14 19.69
CA ASP A 217 -1.92 23.39 19.24
C ASP A 217 -1.59 22.73 17.89
N GLY A 218 -2.54 22.08 17.23
CA GLY A 218 -2.31 21.24 16.04
C GLY A 218 -1.95 19.78 16.37
N GLY A 219 -1.65 19.49 17.63
CA GLY A 219 -1.50 18.13 18.15
C GLY A 219 -0.44 17.30 17.42
N LYS A 220 -0.65 15.98 17.42
CA LYS A 220 0.34 15.04 16.86
C LYS A 220 0.50 15.14 15.33
N VAL A 221 -0.49 15.67 14.60
CA VAL A 221 -0.36 15.82 13.14
C VAL A 221 0.59 16.95 12.73
N VAL A 222 1.04 17.77 13.67
CA VAL A 222 2.09 18.78 13.49
C VAL A 222 3.36 18.38 14.25
N HIS A 223 3.30 18.20 15.57
CA HIS A 223 4.49 18.08 16.42
C HIS A 223 5.14 16.69 16.42
N LYS A 224 4.43 15.65 15.99
CA LYS A 224 4.86 14.24 16.04
C LYS A 224 4.28 13.48 14.84
N ALA A 225 4.30 14.12 13.67
CA ALA A 225 3.54 13.70 12.50
C ALA A 225 3.96 12.31 12.00
N VAL A 226 5.27 12.04 11.88
CA VAL A 226 5.81 10.74 11.48
C VAL A 226 5.56 9.71 12.58
N ASP A 227 5.92 9.99 13.84
CA ASP A 227 5.69 9.09 14.98
C ASP A 227 4.21 8.66 15.12
N ARG A 228 3.28 9.57 14.78
CA ARG A 228 1.84 9.31 14.76
C ARG A 228 1.47 8.31 13.66
N VAL A 229 2.00 8.47 12.45
CA VAL A 229 1.73 7.55 11.34
C VAL A 229 2.31 6.17 11.64
N GLU A 230 3.60 6.10 11.98
CA GLU A 230 4.33 4.86 12.29
C GLU A 230 3.62 4.03 13.36
N LYS A 231 3.14 4.67 14.44
CA LYS A 231 2.38 3.98 15.49
C LYS A 231 1.02 3.51 15.00
N THR A 232 0.30 4.31 14.21
CA THR A 232 -1.01 3.91 13.66
C THR A 232 -0.86 2.71 12.73
N GLU A 233 0.14 2.73 11.85
CA GLU A 233 0.46 1.64 10.93
C GLU A 233 0.90 0.38 11.68
N HIS A 234 1.76 0.49 12.70
CA HIS A 234 2.17 -0.65 13.52
C HIS A 234 0.98 -1.32 14.23
N TYR A 235 0.04 -0.56 14.81
CA TYR A 235 -1.19 -1.14 15.39
C TYR A 235 -2.03 -1.86 14.35
N ASN A 236 -2.28 -1.21 13.20
CA ASN A 236 -3.04 -1.80 12.10
C ASN A 236 -2.40 -3.10 11.59
N MET A 237 -1.08 -3.09 11.34
CA MET A 237 -0.33 -4.26 10.89
C MET A 237 -0.32 -5.39 11.92
N ALA A 238 -0.19 -5.07 13.21
CA ALA A 238 -0.30 -6.08 14.27
C ALA A 238 -1.69 -6.74 14.28
N TRP A 239 -2.76 -5.98 14.03
CA TRP A 239 -4.11 -6.55 13.88
C TRP A 239 -4.19 -7.46 12.66
N TRP A 240 -3.82 -6.97 11.48
CA TRP A 240 -3.90 -7.74 10.22
C TRP A 240 -3.04 -9.00 10.23
N TYR A 241 -1.90 -8.97 10.92
CA TYR A 241 -1.05 -10.14 11.11
C TYR A 241 -1.65 -11.11 12.12
N TYR A 242 -2.02 -10.68 13.33
CA TYR A 242 -2.42 -11.62 14.38
C TYR A 242 -3.87 -12.11 14.28
N GLY A 243 -4.83 -11.24 13.92
CA GLY A 243 -6.25 -11.57 13.85
C GLY A 243 -7.01 -11.45 15.18
N PRO A 244 -8.33 -11.18 15.16
CA PRO A 244 -9.13 -10.99 16.37
C PRO A 244 -9.17 -12.19 17.33
N SER A 245 -8.85 -13.41 16.88
CA SER A 245 -8.72 -14.59 17.75
C SER A 245 -7.49 -14.54 18.67
N ASP A 246 -6.40 -13.90 18.24
CA ASP A 246 -5.10 -13.93 18.93
C ASP A 246 -5.00 -12.87 20.05
N GLN A 247 -4.43 -13.27 21.20
CA GLN A 247 -4.28 -12.39 22.36
C GLN A 247 -3.42 -11.15 22.06
N ARG A 248 -2.41 -11.25 21.19
CA ARG A 248 -1.53 -10.13 20.80
C ARG A 248 -2.30 -9.03 20.07
N CYS A 249 -3.28 -9.42 19.24
CA CYS A 249 -4.22 -8.48 18.62
C CYS A 249 -5.11 -7.82 19.67
N ARG A 250 -5.69 -8.61 20.58
CA ARG A 250 -6.56 -8.13 21.67
C ARG A 250 -5.84 -7.14 22.58
N ASP A 251 -4.60 -7.42 22.95
CA ASP A 251 -3.75 -6.52 23.72
C ASP A 251 -3.43 -5.23 22.96
N ALA A 252 -3.24 -5.32 21.64
CA ALA A 252 -3.02 -4.16 20.77
C ALA A 252 -4.27 -3.28 20.66
N VAL A 253 -5.46 -3.88 20.51
CA VAL A 253 -6.75 -3.15 20.55
C VAL A 253 -6.98 -2.52 21.93
N GLU A 254 -6.67 -3.22 23.03
CA GLU A 254 -6.86 -2.67 24.37
C GLU A 254 -5.96 -1.47 24.67
N ARG A 255 -4.74 -1.42 24.11
CA ARG A 255 -3.90 -0.21 24.17
C ARG A 255 -4.54 0.99 23.45
N ILE A 256 -5.28 0.76 22.36
CA ILE A 256 -6.07 1.81 21.68
C ILE A 256 -7.32 2.18 22.48
N ASN A 257 -8.04 1.21 23.07
CA ASN A 257 -9.16 1.48 23.99
C ASN A 257 -8.73 2.37 25.17
N GLN A 258 -7.56 2.10 25.76
CA GLN A 258 -6.99 2.90 26.85
C GLN A 258 -6.60 4.32 26.39
N LEU A 259 -6.08 4.47 25.18
CA LEU A 259 -5.81 5.77 24.57
C LEU A 259 -7.11 6.56 24.35
N HIS A 260 -8.14 5.93 23.79
CA HIS A 260 -9.45 6.54 23.56
C HIS A 260 -10.12 6.94 24.88
N ALA A 261 -10.12 6.06 25.89
CA ALA A 261 -10.62 6.39 27.23
C ALA A 261 -9.82 7.52 27.91
N GLY A 262 -8.50 7.58 27.68
CA GLY A 262 -7.64 8.67 28.12
C GLY A 262 -8.02 10.02 27.51
N LEU A 263 -8.36 10.04 26.22
CA LEU A 263 -8.79 11.22 25.48
C LEU A 263 -10.24 11.60 25.80
N ALA A 264 -11.16 10.64 25.96
CA ALA A 264 -12.55 10.87 26.36
C ALA A 264 -12.66 11.63 27.69
N ARG A 265 -11.76 11.37 28.66
CA ARG A 265 -11.68 12.16 29.91
C ARG A 265 -11.30 13.62 29.71
N GLN A 266 -10.61 13.96 28.61
CA GLN A 266 -10.24 15.34 28.25
C GLN A 266 -11.25 15.99 27.31
N TYR A 267 -11.96 15.17 26.52
CA TYR A 267 -12.95 15.56 25.52
C TYR A 267 -14.23 14.73 25.70
N PRO A 268 -15.05 14.99 26.74
CA PRO A 268 -16.20 14.15 27.08
C PRO A 268 -17.22 14.06 25.95
N GLY A 269 -17.78 12.88 25.74
CA GLY A 269 -18.75 12.56 24.70
C GLY A 269 -18.17 12.39 23.30
N ARG A 270 -16.93 12.83 23.03
CA ARG A 270 -16.33 12.80 21.68
C ARG A 270 -15.99 11.38 21.19
N PHE A 271 -16.06 10.36 22.06
CA PHE A 271 -15.88 8.94 21.73
C PHE A 271 -17.18 8.12 21.88
N SER A 272 -18.33 8.78 22.01
CA SER A 272 -19.63 8.13 22.20
C SER A 272 -20.37 7.79 20.90
N HIS A 273 -19.78 8.10 19.74
CA HIS A 273 -20.36 7.95 18.41
C HIS A 273 -20.07 6.57 17.82
N ASN A 274 -21.02 5.62 17.90
CA ASN A 274 -20.82 4.25 17.40
C ASN A 274 -20.55 4.22 15.88
N GLU A 275 -21.22 5.11 15.16
CA GLU A 275 -21.14 5.28 13.71
C GLU A 275 -19.72 5.54 13.19
N ASP A 276 -18.85 6.20 13.97
CA ASP A 276 -17.45 6.44 13.56
C ASP A 276 -16.58 5.19 13.68
N TYR A 277 -16.86 4.36 14.67
CA TYR A 277 -16.18 3.06 14.83
C TYR A 277 -16.65 2.11 13.73
N VAL A 278 -17.96 2.02 13.48
CA VAL A 278 -18.49 1.23 12.36
C VAL A 278 -17.88 1.72 11.05
N TYR A 279 -17.87 3.03 10.77
CA TYR A 279 -17.25 3.58 9.57
C TYR A 279 -15.77 3.21 9.44
N THR A 280 -14.99 3.29 10.52
CA THR A 280 -13.57 2.91 10.51
C THR A 280 -13.40 1.43 10.16
N LEU A 281 -14.20 0.53 10.76
CA LEU A 281 -14.15 -0.91 10.52
C LEU A 281 -14.61 -1.27 9.09
N THR A 282 -15.74 -0.74 8.63
CA THR A 282 -16.27 -1.00 7.28
C THR A 282 -15.32 -0.47 6.22
N PHE A 283 -14.80 0.75 6.40
CA PHE A 283 -13.85 1.36 5.49
C PHE A 283 -12.56 0.54 5.41
N SER A 284 -12.04 0.04 6.53
CA SER A 284 -10.86 -0.83 6.54
C SER A 284 -11.08 -2.18 5.85
N ALA A 285 -12.30 -2.72 5.84
CA ALA A 285 -12.64 -3.91 5.06
C ALA A 285 -12.64 -3.63 3.54
N VAL A 286 -13.28 -2.53 3.11
CA VAL A 286 -13.56 -2.27 1.68
C VAL A 286 -12.52 -1.42 0.96
N LEU A 287 -11.63 -0.73 1.68
CA LEU A 287 -10.70 0.27 1.13
C LEU A 287 -9.91 -0.24 -0.08
N MET A 288 -9.22 -1.36 0.07
CA MET A 288 -8.30 -1.83 -0.97
C MET A 288 -9.06 -2.33 -2.20
N HIS A 289 -10.23 -2.95 -2.01
CA HIS A 289 -11.17 -3.26 -3.09
C HIS A 289 -11.60 -1.98 -3.85
N ARG A 290 -12.12 -0.96 -3.13
CA ARG A 290 -12.57 0.32 -3.72
C ARG A 290 -11.41 1.07 -4.40
N LEU A 291 -10.21 1.07 -3.83
CA LEU A 291 -9.03 1.72 -4.41
C LEU A 291 -8.59 1.03 -5.71
N ARG A 292 -8.50 -0.31 -5.73
CA ARG A 292 -8.15 -1.07 -6.94
C ARG A 292 -9.13 -0.79 -8.08
N ILE A 293 -10.44 -0.81 -7.80
CA ILE A 293 -11.46 -0.48 -8.81
C ILE A 293 -11.32 0.96 -9.31
N ARG A 294 -11.05 1.95 -8.44
CA ARG A 294 -10.81 3.35 -8.86
C ARG A 294 -9.53 3.53 -9.70
N LEU A 295 -8.53 2.65 -9.56
CA LEU A 295 -7.36 2.56 -10.43
C LEU A 295 -7.63 1.78 -11.73
N GLY A 296 -8.84 1.21 -11.88
CA GLY A 296 -9.27 0.35 -12.98
C GLY A 296 -8.61 -1.04 -12.97
N LEU A 297 -8.21 -1.51 -11.79
CA LEU A 297 -7.68 -2.85 -11.52
C LEU A 297 -8.82 -3.75 -11.03
N SER A 298 -8.62 -5.08 -11.08
CA SER A 298 -9.51 -6.03 -10.42
C SER A 298 -9.55 -5.76 -8.92
N GLY A 299 -10.75 -5.68 -8.35
CA GLY A 299 -10.97 -5.65 -6.90
C GLY A 299 -10.65 -6.99 -6.22
N PHE A 300 -10.99 -7.10 -4.95
CA PHE A 300 -10.91 -8.36 -4.20
C PHE A 300 -11.81 -9.46 -4.79
N THR A 301 -11.34 -10.71 -4.75
CA THR A 301 -12.16 -11.89 -5.07
C THR A 301 -13.27 -12.09 -4.03
N GLU A 302 -14.29 -12.88 -4.35
CA GLU A 302 -15.38 -13.21 -3.41
C GLU A 302 -14.85 -13.77 -2.07
N LYS A 303 -13.90 -14.70 -2.11
CA LYS A 303 -13.21 -15.21 -0.89
C LYS A 303 -12.56 -14.09 -0.07
N GLN A 304 -11.89 -13.15 -0.72
CA GLN A 304 -11.26 -12.01 -0.04
C GLN A 304 -12.28 -11.02 0.53
N GLN A 305 -13.43 -10.83 -0.12
CA GLN A 305 -14.51 -9.97 0.35
C GLN A 305 -15.19 -10.55 1.59
N ILE A 306 -15.54 -11.84 1.58
CA ILE A 306 -16.08 -12.56 2.75
C ILE A 306 -15.07 -12.51 3.91
N ALA A 307 -13.79 -12.84 3.64
CA ALA A 307 -12.76 -12.83 4.66
C ALA A 307 -12.53 -11.43 5.27
N ALA A 308 -12.54 -10.38 4.45
CA ALA A 308 -12.45 -8.98 4.90
C ALA A 308 -13.62 -8.62 5.83
N HIS A 309 -14.84 -8.96 5.42
CA HIS A 309 -16.04 -8.73 6.22
C HIS A 309 -15.98 -9.45 7.57
N HIS A 310 -15.66 -10.75 7.57
CA HIS A 310 -15.58 -11.56 8.79
C HIS A 310 -14.48 -11.09 9.75
N PHE A 311 -13.30 -10.74 9.21
CA PHE A 311 -12.20 -10.19 10.01
C PHE A 311 -12.64 -8.94 10.77
N TRP A 312 -13.26 -7.98 10.08
CA TRP A 312 -13.65 -6.71 10.69
C TRP A 312 -14.93 -6.79 11.53
N ARG A 313 -15.84 -7.72 11.21
CA ARG A 313 -16.96 -8.12 12.08
C ARG A 313 -16.46 -8.53 13.46
N ASP A 314 -15.45 -9.40 13.51
CA ASP A 314 -14.95 -9.98 14.77
C ASP A 314 -13.96 -9.07 15.49
N MET A 315 -13.31 -8.14 14.79
CA MET A 315 -12.60 -7.02 15.39
C MET A 315 -13.54 -6.02 16.10
N GLY A 316 -14.75 -5.79 15.59
CA GLY A 316 -15.69 -4.78 16.09
C GLY A 316 -15.95 -4.86 17.61
N PRO A 317 -16.35 -6.02 18.16
CA PRO A 317 -16.57 -6.20 19.60
C PRO A 317 -15.34 -5.96 20.50
N LEU A 318 -14.13 -5.89 19.95
CA LEU A 318 -12.91 -5.59 20.72
C LEU A 318 -12.77 -4.09 21.05
N PHE A 319 -13.39 -3.20 20.26
CA PHE A 319 -13.31 -1.76 20.44
C PHE A 319 -14.39 -1.24 21.39
N LYS A 320 -14.01 -0.31 22.28
CA LYS A 320 -14.89 0.29 23.30
C LYS A 320 -15.39 1.67 22.87
N VAL A 321 -16.70 1.87 23.01
CA VAL A 321 -17.43 3.12 22.75
C VAL A 321 -17.78 3.79 24.08
N GLU A 322 -17.51 5.09 24.20
CA GLU A 322 -17.70 5.86 25.45
C GLU A 322 -19.16 5.78 25.93
N GLY A 323 -19.35 5.26 27.15
CA GLY A 323 -20.66 5.12 27.78
C GLY A 323 -21.62 4.10 27.14
N LYS A 324 -21.22 3.38 26.07
CA LYS A 324 -22.11 2.50 25.28
C LYS A 324 -21.68 1.03 25.21
N GLY A 325 -20.49 0.70 25.73
CA GLY A 325 -19.96 -0.67 25.75
C GLY A 325 -19.00 -0.92 24.59
N THR A 326 -19.27 -1.96 23.80
CA THR A 326 -18.51 -2.27 22.57
C THR A 326 -19.19 -1.69 21.34
N VAL A 327 -18.49 -1.68 20.21
CA VAL A 327 -19.09 -1.34 18.89
C VAL A 327 -20.24 -2.31 18.57
N LYS A 328 -21.29 -1.79 17.93
CA LYS A 328 -22.48 -2.52 17.49
C LYS A 328 -22.82 -2.15 16.05
N ASP A 329 -23.80 -2.86 15.48
CA ASP A 329 -24.44 -2.51 14.19
C ASP A 329 -23.46 -2.51 13.01
N TYR A 330 -22.47 -3.42 13.05
CA TYR A 330 -21.63 -3.72 11.89
C TYR A 330 -22.48 -4.40 10.79
N PRO A 331 -22.30 -4.06 9.50
CA PRO A 331 -23.11 -4.63 8.41
C PRO A 331 -23.04 -6.16 8.29
N GLY A 332 -24.08 -6.76 7.71
CA GLY A 332 -24.25 -8.21 7.60
C GLY A 332 -23.32 -8.89 6.59
N ASP A 333 -22.82 -8.15 5.60
CA ASP A 333 -21.95 -8.65 4.52
C ASP A 333 -21.03 -7.53 3.98
N PHE A 334 -20.20 -7.86 2.97
CA PHE A 334 -19.23 -6.94 2.36
C PHE A 334 -19.89 -5.80 1.58
N ASP A 335 -20.99 -6.07 0.85
CA ASP A 335 -21.74 -5.05 0.11
C ASP A 335 -22.44 -4.07 1.07
N GLY A 336 -22.94 -4.54 2.21
CA GLY A 336 -23.43 -3.72 3.31
C GLY A 336 -22.34 -2.83 3.90
N CYS A 337 -21.07 -3.28 3.92
CA CYS A 337 -19.93 -2.45 4.29
C CYS A 337 -19.65 -1.35 3.26
N ILE A 338 -19.80 -1.63 1.96
CA ILE A 338 -19.71 -0.61 0.90
C ILE A 338 -20.85 0.40 1.05
N ALA A 339 -22.10 -0.06 1.12
CA ALA A 339 -23.28 0.79 1.24
C ALA A 339 -23.25 1.68 2.50
N PHE A 340 -22.78 1.14 3.63
CA PHE A 340 -22.57 1.94 4.85
C PHE A 340 -21.52 3.03 4.64
N CYS A 341 -20.37 2.71 4.03
CA CYS A 341 -19.34 3.71 3.73
C CYS A 341 -19.88 4.81 2.83
N GLU A 342 -20.59 4.46 1.76
CA GLU A 342 -21.13 5.44 0.80
C GLU A 342 -22.21 6.33 1.43
N ALA A 343 -23.07 5.78 2.29
CA ALA A 343 -24.03 6.58 3.07
C ALA A 343 -23.35 7.53 4.07
N TYR A 344 -22.35 7.04 4.81
CA TYR A 344 -21.60 7.85 5.78
C TYR A 344 -20.77 8.96 5.10
N GLU A 345 -20.18 8.67 3.94
CA GLU A 345 -19.35 9.59 3.14
C GLU A 345 -20.17 10.63 2.36
N SER A 346 -21.41 10.30 1.99
CA SER A 346 -22.34 11.23 1.31
C SER A 346 -23.18 12.08 2.27
N THR A 347 -23.21 11.73 3.55
CA THR A 347 -23.87 12.53 4.60
C THR A 347 -23.26 13.93 4.65
N PRO A 348 -24.05 15.02 4.47
CA PRO A 348 -23.54 16.39 4.56
C PRO A 348 -22.94 16.67 5.94
N ARG A 349 -21.78 17.35 5.96
CA ARG A 349 -21.07 17.71 7.20
C ARG A 349 -20.81 19.22 7.23
N GLU A 350 -20.89 19.80 8.42
CA GLU A 350 -20.51 21.19 8.63
C GLU A 350 -19.00 21.38 8.38
N TYR A 351 -18.63 22.53 7.84
CA TYR A 351 -17.23 22.85 7.60
C TYR A 351 -16.49 23.09 8.92
N ASN A 352 -15.31 22.49 9.05
CA ASN A 352 -14.41 22.68 10.17
C ASN A 352 -13.00 23.03 9.68
N GLU A 353 -12.50 24.19 10.08
CA GLU A 353 -11.13 24.64 9.81
C GLU A 353 -10.08 23.67 10.37
N LYS A 354 -10.34 23.05 11.53
CA LYS A 354 -9.45 22.05 12.13
C LYS A 354 -9.32 20.81 11.25
N SER A 355 -10.43 20.32 10.69
CA SER A 355 -10.43 19.19 9.75
C SER A 355 -9.64 19.51 8.48
N ARG A 356 -9.81 20.72 7.93
CA ARG A 356 -8.97 21.23 6.81
C ARG A 356 -7.49 21.21 7.16
N TYR A 357 -7.12 21.74 8.33
CA TYR A 357 -5.72 21.79 8.74
C TYR A 357 -5.12 20.38 8.98
N ILE A 358 -5.86 19.45 9.59
CA ILE A 358 -5.43 18.04 9.70
C ILE A 358 -5.16 17.44 8.31
N GLY A 359 -6.09 17.60 7.36
CA GLY A 359 -5.94 17.10 5.99
C GLY A 359 -4.73 17.70 5.27
N LEU A 360 -4.54 19.02 5.38
CA LEU A 360 -3.39 19.72 4.81
C LEU A 360 -2.07 19.29 5.45
N SER A 361 -2.00 19.10 6.76
CA SER A 361 -0.83 18.52 7.44
C SER A 361 -0.51 17.14 6.86
N ILE A 362 -1.47 16.21 6.86
CA ILE A 362 -1.24 14.82 6.44
C ILE A 362 -0.83 14.73 4.97
N PHE A 363 -1.45 15.50 4.07
CA PHE A 363 -1.03 15.54 2.67
C PHE A 363 0.39 16.11 2.51
N ASN A 364 0.72 17.17 3.26
CA ASN A 364 2.07 17.74 3.26
C ASN A 364 3.10 16.79 3.86
N LEU A 365 2.74 15.94 4.84
CA LEU A 365 3.65 14.96 5.42
C LEU A 365 4.10 13.93 4.37
N PHE A 366 3.14 13.38 3.62
CA PHE A 366 3.43 12.46 2.52
C PHE A 366 4.35 13.12 1.48
N ALA A 367 4.00 14.34 1.03
CA ALA A 367 4.82 15.09 0.10
C ALA A 367 6.23 15.38 0.66
N TYR A 368 6.35 15.76 1.93
CA TYR A 368 7.61 16.12 2.57
C TYR A 368 8.53 14.91 2.75
N ARG A 369 7.98 13.74 3.11
CA ARG A 369 8.70 12.51 3.43
C ARG A 369 9.26 11.81 2.19
N TYR A 370 8.53 11.83 1.07
CA TYR A 370 8.90 11.05 -0.13
C TYR A 370 9.26 11.87 -1.38
N PHE A 371 9.10 13.21 -1.35
CA PHE A 371 9.46 14.07 -2.49
C PHE A 371 10.48 15.14 -2.08
N PRO A 372 11.55 15.33 -2.87
CA PRO A 372 12.54 16.39 -2.62
C PRO A 372 11.88 17.77 -2.72
N PRO A 373 12.43 18.83 -2.09
CA PRO A 373 11.76 20.13 -1.94
C PRO A 373 11.12 20.69 -3.22
N GLY A 374 11.79 20.62 -4.36
CA GLY A 374 11.27 21.10 -5.66
C GLY A 374 10.14 20.27 -6.29
N LEU A 375 9.88 19.06 -5.80
CA LEU A 375 8.81 18.16 -6.28
C LEU A 375 7.68 17.96 -5.26
N ARG A 376 7.69 18.67 -4.12
CA ARG A 376 6.63 18.54 -3.10
C ARG A 376 5.25 18.95 -3.60
N TRP A 377 5.16 19.86 -4.58
CA TRP A 377 3.89 20.19 -5.25
C TRP A 377 3.30 18.98 -5.99
N PHE A 378 4.15 18.12 -6.57
CA PHE A 378 3.75 16.88 -7.25
C PHE A 378 3.39 15.80 -6.21
N GLY A 379 4.18 15.69 -5.14
CA GLY A 379 3.83 14.84 -3.99
C GLY A 379 2.49 15.19 -3.34
N MET A 380 2.16 16.49 -3.25
CA MET A 380 0.86 16.99 -2.79
C MET A 380 -0.31 16.65 -3.72
N ALA A 381 -0.04 16.43 -5.02
CA ALA A 381 -1.07 16.07 -5.98
C ALA A 381 -1.52 14.61 -5.82
N PHE A 382 -0.66 13.70 -5.33
CA PHE A 382 -1.02 12.29 -5.08
C PHE A 382 -2.27 12.15 -4.18
N PRO A 383 -2.27 12.65 -2.93
CA PRO A 383 -3.44 12.51 -2.08
C PRO A 383 -4.64 13.33 -2.57
N ARG A 384 -4.43 14.47 -3.25
CA ARG A 384 -5.52 15.24 -3.89
C ARG A 384 -6.17 14.54 -5.09
N ALA A 385 -5.47 13.63 -5.76
CA ALA A 385 -6.01 12.85 -6.88
C ALA A 385 -6.69 11.54 -6.43
N LEU A 386 -6.24 10.96 -5.32
CA LEU A 386 -6.63 9.62 -4.87
C LEU A 386 -7.63 9.63 -3.68
N SER A 387 -7.77 10.74 -2.97
CA SER A 387 -8.77 10.91 -1.90
C SER A 387 -10.20 10.92 -2.45
N LEU A 388 -11.19 10.76 -1.57
CA LEU A 388 -12.59 10.86 -1.94
C LEU A 388 -12.97 12.33 -2.24
N PRO A 389 -13.76 12.62 -3.29
CA PRO A 389 -14.25 13.97 -3.57
C PRO A 389 -15.06 14.58 -2.42
N THR A 390 -15.81 13.76 -1.68
CA THR A 390 -16.56 14.16 -0.49
C THR A 390 -15.65 14.67 0.62
N THR A 391 -14.56 13.96 0.92
CA THR A 391 -13.55 14.35 1.91
C THR A 391 -12.82 15.63 1.52
N LEU A 392 -12.42 15.77 0.25
CA LEU A 392 -11.80 17.00 -0.25
C LEU A 392 -12.75 18.20 -0.15
N SER A 393 -14.04 18.01 -0.50
CA SER A 393 -15.10 19.01 -0.38
C SER A 393 -15.34 19.43 1.07
N ALA A 394 -15.49 18.46 1.99
CA ALA A 394 -15.69 18.71 3.42
C ALA A 394 -14.54 19.52 4.02
N PHE A 395 -13.30 19.27 3.59
CA PHE A 395 -12.11 20.00 4.05
C PHE A 395 -11.87 21.31 3.26
N ARG A 396 -12.66 21.58 2.20
CA ARG A 396 -12.42 22.65 1.22
C ARG A 396 -11.00 22.61 0.64
N ILE A 397 -10.42 21.43 0.47
CA ILE A 397 -9.13 21.22 -0.19
C ILE A 397 -9.41 21.10 -1.69
N GLU A 398 -8.73 21.91 -2.49
CA GLU A 398 -8.85 21.86 -3.94
C GLU A 398 -8.40 20.50 -4.50
N PRO A 399 -9.18 19.88 -5.39
CA PRO A 399 -8.78 18.63 -6.04
C PRO A 399 -7.54 18.83 -6.91
N ALA A 400 -6.87 17.75 -7.27
CA ALA A 400 -5.80 17.80 -8.25
C ALA A 400 -6.33 18.26 -9.63
N ASN A 401 -5.49 18.94 -10.42
CA ASN A 401 -5.82 19.24 -11.82
C ASN A 401 -6.19 17.94 -12.56
N PRO A 402 -7.27 17.88 -13.36
CA PRO A 402 -7.75 16.61 -13.94
C PRO A 402 -6.72 15.84 -14.78
N LEU A 403 -5.87 16.53 -15.55
CA LEU A 403 -4.80 15.89 -16.31
C LEU A 403 -3.72 15.31 -15.39
N LEU A 404 -3.34 16.06 -14.36
CA LEU A 404 -2.39 15.60 -13.35
C LEU A 404 -2.95 14.42 -12.53
N ALA A 405 -4.24 14.44 -12.21
CA ALA A 405 -4.93 13.35 -11.55
C ALA A 405 -4.93 12.08 -12.41
N ALA A 406 -5.21 12.19 -13.71
CA ALA A 406 -5.12 11.07 -14.65
C ALA A 406 -3.70 10.49 -14.74
N ILE A 407 -2.67 11.34 -14.77
CA ILE A 407 -1.26 10.93 -14.73
C ILE A 407 -0.95 10.17 -13.42
N ILE A 408 -1.41 10.67 -12.28
CA ILE A 408 -1.18 10.02 -10.97
C ILE A 408 -1.90 8.68 -10.88
N ILE A 409 -3.16 8.60 -11.31
CA ILE A 409 -3.93 7.36 -11.38
C ILE A 409 -3.21 6.35 -12.27
N PHE A 410 -2.68 6.78 -13.43
CA PHE A 410 -1.88 5.93 -14.31
C PHE A 410 -0.57 5.46 -13.65
N ILE A 411 0.16 6.34 -12.97
CA ILE A 411 1.39 5.98 -12.24
C ILE A 411 1.10 4.94 -11.16
N VAL A 412 0.10 5.19 -10.30
CA VAL A 412 -0.24 4.27 -9.20
C VAL A 412 -0.76 2.94 -9.74
N ARG A 413 -1.66 2.95 -10.75
CA ARG A 413 -2.09 1.74 -11.46
C ARG A 413 -0.90 0.94 -12.00
N THR A 414 0.06 1.62 -12.63
CA THR A 414 1.25 0.99 -13.20
C THR A 414 2.14 0.40 -12.11
N VAL A 415 2.31 1.09 -10.98
CA VAL A 415 3.04 0.56 -9.81
C VAL A 415 2.38 -0.72 -9.30
N PHE A 416 1.07 -0.75 -9.07
CA PHE A 416 0.36 -1.96 -8.64
C PHE A 416 0.54 -3.12 -9.63
N LEU A 417 0.37 -2.88 -10.93
CA LEU A 417 0.58 -3.91 -11.96
C LEU A 417 2.02 -4.42 -12.02
N VAL A 418 3.01 -3.52 -11.91
CA VAL A 418 4.43 -3.89 -11.89
C VAL A 418 4.77 -4.69 -10.63
N THR A 419 4.27 -4.29 -9.46
CA THR A 419 4.51 -5.03 -8.21
C THR A 419 3.82 -6.40 -8.21
N GLU A 420 2.65 -6.54 -8.82
CA GLU A 420 1.92 -7.82 -8.90
C GLU A 420 2.49 -8.78 -9.96
N ILE A 421 2.96 -8.26 -11.10
CA ILE A 421 3.37 -9.08 -12.25
C ILE A 421 4.88 -9.34 -12.28
N LEU A 422 5.71 -8.39 -11.85
CA LEU A 422 7.17 -8.44 -12.06
C LEU A 422 8.00 -8.62 -10.78
N LEU A 423 7.44 -8.34 -9.59
CA LEU A 423 8.17 -8.58 -8.33
C LEU A 423 7.78 -9.95 -7.75
N PRO A 424 8.74 -10.70 -7.20
CA PRO A 424 8.43 -11.93 -6.49
C PRO A 424 7.71 -11.61 -5.18
N ASP A 425 6.83 -12.51 -4.76
CA ASP A 425 6.13 -12.40 -3.48
C ASP A 425 7.12 -12.23 -2.32
N PRO A 426 6.89 -11.25 -1.41
CA PRO A 426 7.62 -11.18 -0.16
C PRO A 426 7.43 -12.48 0.62
N LYS A 427 8.53 -13.15 0.98
CA LYS A 427 8.47 -14.41 1.76
C LYS A 427 8.09 -14.20 3.24
N ILE A 428 8.29 -12.98 3.73
CA ILE A 428 8.04 -12.57 5.11
C ILE A 428 7.18 -11.30 5.12
N PRO A 429 6.12 -11.23 5.94
CA PRO A 429 5.29 -10.03 6.09
C PRO A 429 6.10 -8.79 6.47
N PHE A 430 5.63 -7.62 6.06
CA PHE A 430 6.32 -6.37 6.38
C PHE A 430 6.33 -6.09 7.90
N PHE A 431 5.26 -6.44 8.60
CA PHE A 431 5.19 -6.36 10.06
C PHE A 431 6.31 -7.16 10.74
N GLU A 432 6.49 -8.43 10.33
CA GLU A 432 7.51 -9.31 10.90
C GLU A 432 8.92 -8.76 10.63
N ARG A 433 9.18 -8.21 9.44
CA ARG A 433 10.45 -7.52 9.13
C ARG A 433 10.75 -6.37 10.10
N LEU A 434 9.75 -5.59 10.49
CA LEU A 434 9.91 -4.47 11.42
C LEU A 434 10.16 -4.94 12.86
N GLU A 435 9.46 -5.97 13.31
CA GLU A 435 9.63 -6.55 14.65
C GLU A 435 10.96 -7.30 14.82
N THR A 436 11.55 -7.81 13.74
CA THR A 436 12.83 -8.53 13.76
C THR A 436 14.05 -7.67 13.37
N LEU A 437 13.91 -6.34 13.30
CA LEU A 437 15.04 -5.45 13.00
C LEU A 437 16.16 -5.60 14.06
N PRO A 438 17.44 -5.64 13.66
CA PRO A 438 18.57 -5.53 14.59
C PRO A 438 18.47 -4.26 15.44
N GLU A 439 18.91 -4.32 16.70
CA GLU A 439 18.75 -3.21 17.66
C GLU A 439 19.31 -1.88 17.14
N MET A 440 20.46 -1.91 16.45
CA MET A 440 21.06 -0.71 15.83
C MET A 440 20.18 -0.11 14.73
N GLU A 441 19.55 -0.95 13.90
CA GLU A 441 18.65 -0.48 12.82
C GLU A 441 17.33 0.04 13.39
N ALA A 442 16.77 -0.65 14.38
CA ALA A 442 15.59 -0.20 15.11
C ALA A 442 15.83 1.13 15.85
N GLN A 443 17.03 1.34 16.38
CA GLN A 443 17.44 2.61 16.99
C GLN A 443 17.63 3.71 15.94
N LYS A 444 18.33 3.42 14.83
CA LYS A 444 18.50 4.35 13.71
C LYS A 444 17.15 4.83 13.16
N ARG A 445 16.20 3.91 12.95
CA ARG A 445 14.83 4.26 12.51
C ARG A 445 14.13 5.21 13.48
N LYS A 446 14.26 5.00 14.81
CA LYS A 446 13.70 5.92 15.83
C LYS A 446 14.33 7.31 15.76
N GLU A 447 15.62 7.41 15.44
CA GLU A 447 16.33 8.68 15.30
C GLU A 447 15.95 9.42 14.01
N GLU A 448 15.84 8.70 12.89
CA GLU A 448 15.32 9.21 11.61
C GLU A 448 13.89 9.75 11.76
N ILE A 449 13.00 9.02 12.43
CA ILE A 449 11.62 9.47 12.74
C ILE A 449 11.64 10.78 13.55
N ARG A 450 12.47 10.88 14.58
CA ARG A 450 12.59 12.11 15.41
C ARG A 450 13.14 13.30 14.63
N ALA A 451 14.11 13.07 13.74
CA ALA A 451 14.69 14.10 12.89
C ALA A 451 13.69 14.60 11.82
N LEU A 452 12.94 13.67 11.21
CA LEU A 452 11.86 14.00 10.29
C LEU A 452 10.73 14.76 10.99
N ASP A 453 10.29 14.33 12.18
CA ASP A 453 9.29 15.06 12.97
C ASP A 453 9.71 16.52 13.20
N LYS A 454 10.93 16.75 13.70
CA LYS A 454 11.44 18.09 14.01
C LYS A 454 11.54 18.99 12.78
N SER A 455 11.98 18.45 11.65
CA SER A 455 12.16 19.22 10.40
C SER A 455 10.85 19.43 9.65
N TYR A 456 9.91 18.48 9.75
CA TYR A 456 8.55 18.60 9.23
C TYR A 456 7.71 19.59 10.05
N GLU A 457 7.81 19.58 11.38
CA GLU A 457 7.11 20.50 12.28
C GLU A 457 7.37 21.97 11.89
N GLN A 458 8.65 22.33 11.73
CA GLN A 458 9.07 23.66 11.27
C GLN A 458 8.51 24.00 9.88
N PHE A 459 8.51 23.03 8.96
CA PHE A 459 7.96 23.22 7.63
C PHE A 459 6.44 23.45 7.66
N ILE A 460 5.66 22.57 8.30
CA ILE A 460 4.20 22.66 8.24
C ILE A 460 3.68 23.91 8.96
N MET A 461 4.29 24.33 10.07
CA MET A 461 3.97 25.61 10.72
C MET A 461 4.15 26.81 9.78
N SER A 462 5.14 26.78 8.87
CA SER A 462 5.33 27.82 7.86
C SER A 462 4.30 27.80 6.72
N GLN A 463 3.64 26.66 6.48
CA GLN A 463 2.67 26.49 5.39
C GLN A 463 1.22 26.74 5.83
N LEU A 464 0.91 26.64 7.12
CA LEU A 464 -0.45 26.78 7.64
C LEU A 464 -0.73 28.21 8.11
N SER A 465 -1.74 28.84 7.53
CA SER A 465 -2.21 30.19 7.88
C SER A 465 -3.73 30.30 7.77
N GLY A 466 -4.28 31.43 8.22
CA GLY A 466 -5.71 31.73 8.22
C GLY A 466 -6.38 31.62 9.60
N PRO A 467 -7.71 31.83 9.67
CA PRO A 467 -8.48 31.76 10.90
C PRO A 467 -8.31 30.42 11.64
N GLY A 468 -8.20 30.48 12.97
CA GLY A 468 -8.06 29.27 13.80
C GLY A 468 -6.71 28.54 13.71
N CYS A 469 -5.78 28.95 12.84
CA CYS A 469 -4.43 28.40 12.82
C CYS A 469 -3.62 28.91 14.03
N PRO A 470 -3.14 28.04 14.94
CA PRO A 470 -2.32 28.47 16.09
C PRO A 470 -0.91 28.92 15.68
N PHE A 471 -0.48 28.65 14.44
CA PHE A 471 0.85 28.96 13.92
C PHE A 471 0.88 30.15 12.96
N SER A 472 -0.27 30.76 12.66
CA SER A 472 -0.28 31.96 11.81
C SER A 472 0.62 33.00 12.46
N ALA A 473 1.75 33.30 11.81
CA ALA A 473 2.56 34.44 12.19
C ALA A 473 1.63 35.64 12.28
N LYS A 474 1.67 36.38 13.41
CA LYS A 474 0.95 37.64 13.50
C LYS A 474 1.45 38.51 12.35
N MET A 475 0.61 38.74 11.34
CA MET A 475 0.77 39.87 10.45
C MET A 475 0.56 41.11 11.31
N GLN A 476 1.68 41.63 11.84
CA GLN A 476 1.78 42.96 12.43
C GLN A 476 2.09 43.97 11.32
#